data_AF-A0A3N9V782-F1
#
_entry.id   AF-A0A3N9V782-F1
#
_cell.length_a   1.000
_cell.length_b   1.000
_cell.length_c   1.000
_cell.angle_alpha   90.00
_cell.angle_beta   90.00
_cell.angle_gamma   90.00
#
_symmetry.space_group_name_H-M   'P 1'
#
loop_
_entity.id
_entity.type
_entity.pdbx_description
1 polymer ?
#
loop_
_entity_poly.entity_id
_entity_poly.type
_entity_poly.pdbx_seq_one_letter_code
_entity_poly.pdbx_strand_id
1 'polypeptide(L)'
;MSKSHPSAPGQTTQEEALQVARATQKPGQTKEQTKLIAQGIAKGIELYKRQQSAKARERDKLKKRLDRERQARPGHADDQTLEIEPLEDGEFGRIGLALWLSGGLFGLMALAHAIRWIAGWELSIAGWLVPIWASAIAIPLLGGLALWLVLSARRMS
;
A
#
# COMPACT_ATOMS: atom_id res chain seq x y z
N MET A 1 -5.77 -34.19 37.94
CA MET A 1 -5.70 -33.19 36.86
C MET A 1 -7.06 -32.49 36.73
N SER A 2 -7.11 -31.19 36.99
CA SER A 2 -8.29 -30.36 36.69
C SER A 2 -8.37 -30.11 35.18
N LYS A 3 -9.48 -30.48 34.54
CA LYS A 3 -9.71 -30.20 33.12
C LYS A 3 -10.03 -28.71 32.97
N SER A 4 -9.13 -27.94 32.37
CA SER A 4 -9.45 -26.58 31.93
C SER A 4 -10.42 -26.65 30.76
N HIS A 5 -11.64 -26.13 30.96
CA HIS A 5 -12.54 -25.91 29.84
C HIS A 5 -11.94 -24.81 28.94
N PRO A 6 -11.90 -25.01 27.60
CA PRO A 6 -11.50 -23.93 26.71
C PRO A 6 -12.61 -22.87 26.71
N SER A 7 -12.36 -21.76 27.42
CA SER A 7 -13.24 -20.59 27.43
C SER A 7 -13.51 -20.16 25.99
N ALA A 8 -14.79 -19.90 25.66
CA ALA A 8 -15.17 -19.53 24.31
C ALA A 8 -14.36 -18.30 23.85
N PRO A 9 -13.89 -18.22 22.60
CA PRO A 9 -12.92 -17.19 22.17
C PRO A 9 -13.42 -15.74 22.27
N GLY A 10 -14.73 -15.53 22.45
CA GLY A 10 -15.32 -14.23 22.77
C GLY A 10 -15.20 -13.81 24.25
N GLN A 11 -15.02 -14.74 25.18
CA GLN A 11 -14.83 -14.45 26.61
C GLN A 11 -13.42 -13.93 26.88
N THR A 12 -12.38 -14.62 26.37
CA THR A 12 -10.98 -14.18 26.50
C THR A 12 -10.77 -12.79 25.87
N THR A 13 -11.34 -12.56 24.68
CA THR A 13 -11.28 -11.26 23.98
C THR A 13 -11.93 -10.13 24.80
N GLN A 14 -12.97 -10.41 25.59
CA GLN A 14 -13.61 -9.41 26.47
C GLN A 14 -12.78 -9.13 27.74
N GLU A 15 -12.16 -10.15 28.32
CA GLU A 15 -11.30 -10.02 29.50
C GLU A 15 -10.01 -9.25 29.16
N GLU A 16 -9.35 -9.59 28.06
CA GLU A 16 -8.20 -8.86 27.49
C GLU A 16 -8.56 -7.39 27.22
N ALA A 17 -9.70 -7.15 26.56
CA ALA A 17 -10.17 -5.80 26.28
C ALA A 17 -10.44 -4.98 27.56
N LEU A 18 -10.96 -5.62 28.62
CA LEU A 18 -11.17 -5.00 29.93
C LEU A 18 -9.84 -4.70 30.63
N GLN A 19 -8.84 -5.57 30.51
CA GLN A 19 -7.49 -5.36 31.03
C GLN A 19 -6.81 -4.17 30.34
N VAL A 20 -6.86 -4.09 29.01
CA VAL A 20 -6.29 -2.98 28.22
C VAL A 20 -7.00 -1.66 28.54
N ALA A 21 -8.33 -1.66 28.64
CA ALA A 21 -9.10 -0.47 29.00
C ALA A 21 -8.75 0.05 30.40
N ARG A 22 -8.55 -0.84 31.38
CA ARG A 22 -8.09 -0.48 32.73
C ARG A 22 -6.65 0.02 32.75
N ALA A 23 -5.75 -0.61 31.99
CA ALA A 23 -4.34 -0.20 31.89
C ALA A 23 -4.17 1.20 31.26
N THR A 24 -5.13 1.61 30.42
CA THR A 24 -5.13 2.93 29.73
C THR A 24 -6.11 3.93 30.38
N GLN A 25 -6.60 3.65 31.59
CA GLN A 25 -7.58 4.48 32.28
C GLN A 25 -6.99 5.87 32.64
N LYS A 26 -7.71 6.94 32.30
CA LYS A 26 -7.35 8.31 32.71
C LYS A 26 -7.90 8.63 34.11
N PRO A 27 -7.22 9.48 34.90
CA PRO A 27 -7.76 9.99 36.16
C PRO A 27 -9.16 10.60 35.96
N GLY A 28 -10.10 10.28 36.86
CA GLY A 28 -11.49 10.74 36.79
C GLY A 28 -12.43 9.92 35.90
N GLN A 29 -11.95 8.93 35.14
CA GLN A 29 -12.81 8.06 34.33
C GLN A 29 -13.66 7.12 35.21
N THR A 30 -14.97 7.02 34.93
CA THR A 30 -15.88 6.12 35.66
C THR A 30 -15.71 4.66 35.23
N LYS A 31 -16.04 3.71 36.13
CA LYS A 31 -16.00 2.25 35.81
C LYS A 31 -16.86 1.88 34.60
N GLU A 32 -17.96 2.60 34.39
CA GLU A 32 -18.87 2.41 33.26
C GLU A 32 -18.25 2.89 31.93
N GLN A 33 -17.56 4.04 31.94
CA GLN A 33 -16.78 4.50 30.79
C GLN A 33 -15.66 3.51 30.43
N THR A 34 -14.93 2.98 31.42
CA THR A 34 -13.92 1.93 31.18
C THR A 34 -14.55 0.67 30.57
N LYS A 35 -15.77 0.28 31.01
CA LYS A 35 -16.51 -0.87 30.46
C LYS A 35 -16.96 -0.63 29.00
N LEU A 36 -17.40 0.59 28.67
CA LEU A 36 -17.74 0.96 27.28
C LEU A 36 -16.51 0.92 26.36
N ILE A 37 -15.34 1.39 26.83
CA ILE A 37 -14.08 1.28 26.09
C ILE A 37 -13.70 -0.19 25.86
N ALA A 38 -13.80 -1.03 26.90
CA ALA A 38 -13.56 -2.48 26.77
C ALA A 38 -14.50 -3.14 25.76
N GLN A 39 -15.80 -2.79 25.76
CA GLN A 39 -16.76 -3.29 24.78
C GLN A 39 -16.40 -2.85 23.35
N GLY A 40 -15.95 -1.61 23.16
CA GLY A 40 -15.45 -1.10 21.88
C GLY A 40 -14.23 -1.86 21.36
N ILE A 41 -13.24 -2.09 22.22
CA ILE A 41 -12.03 -2.87 21.89
C ILE A 41 -12.41 -4.31 21.50
N ALA A 42 -13.24 -4.99 22.31
CA ALA A 42 -13.65 -6.37 22.04
C ALA A 42 -14.38 -6.50 20.69
N LYS A 43 -15.30 -5.57 20.39
CA LYS A 43 -16.02 -5.51 19.11
C LYS A 43 -15.07 -5.22 17.93
N GLY A 44 -14.08 -4.35 18.12
CA GLY A 44 -13.05 -4.07 17.11
C GLY A 44 -12.23 -5.33 16.75
N ILE A 45 -11.79 -6.08 17.76
CA ILE A 45 -11.06 -7.34 17.59
C ILE A 45 -11.93 -8.38 16.86
N GLU A 46 -13.22 -8.50 17.21
CA GLU A 46 -14.16 -9.41 16.55
C GLU A 46 -14.33 -9.07 15.07
N LEU A 47 -14.58 -7.79 14.74
CA LEU A 47 -14.72 -7.32 13.36
C LEU A 47 -13.45 -7.59 12.53
N TYR A 48 -12.27 -7.32 13.11
CA TYR A 48 -10.99 -7.60 12.45
C TYR A 48 -10.80 -9.10 12.18
N LYS A 49 -11.01 -9.97 13.19
CA LYS A 49 -10.94 -11.44 13.05
C LYS A 49 -11.94 -11.96 12.01
N ARG A 50 -13.14 -11.36 11.92
CA ARG A 50 -14.16 -11.69 10.90
C ARG A 50 -13.72 -11.31 9.48
N GLN A 51 -13.15 -10.12 9.29
CA GLN A 51 -12.62 -9.68 7.99
C GLN A 51 -11.42 -10.54 7.54
N GLN A 52 -10.47 -10.80 8.45
CA GLN A 52 -9.34 -11.73 8.23
C GLN A 52 -9.80 -13.12 7.77
N SER A 53 -10.73 -13.73 8.51
CA SER A 53 -11.23 -15.08 8.18
C SER A 53 -12.08 -15.12 6.89
N ALA A 54 -12.77 -14.04 6.53
CA ALA A 54 -13.42 -13.92 5.23
C ALA A 54 -12.39 -13.91 4.08
N LYS A 55 -11.38 -13.02 4.16
CA LYS A 55 -10.30 -12.94 3.16
C LYS A 55 -9.55 -14.26 3.03
N ALA A 56 -9.22 -14.93 4.14
CA ALA A 56 -8.58 -16.25 4.13
C ALA A 56 -9.39 -17.31 3.35
N ARG A 57 -10.73 -17.31 3.46
CA ARG A 57 -11.61 -18.23 2.72
C ARG A 57 -11.71 -17.90 1.24
N GLU A 58 -11.64 -16.62 0.87
CA GLU A 58 -11.59 -16.20 -0.54
C GLU A 58 -10.28 -16.66 -1.19
N ARG A 59 -9.15 -16.47 -0.49
CA ARG A 59 -7.84 -16.99 -0.91
C ARG A 59 -7.85 -18.51 -1.06
N ASP A 60 -8.40 -19.27 -0.11
CA ASP A 60 -8.51 -20.74 -0.24
C ASP A 60 -9.36 -21.16 -1.45
N LYS A 61 -10.48 -20.46 -1.71
CA LYS A 61 -11.31 -20.71 -2.90
C LYS A 61 -10.57 -20.41 -4.20
N LEU A 62 -9.74 -19.37 -4.25
CA LEU A 62 -8.94 -19.02 -5.43
C LEU A 62 -7.87 -20.09 -5.70
N LYS A 63 -7.08 -20.47 -4.68
CA LYS A 63 -6.11 -21.58 -4.77
C LYS A 63 -6.75 -22.85 -5.34
N LYS A 64 -7.85 -23.31 -4.73
CA LYS A 64 -8.59 -24.52 -5.19
C LYS A 64 -9.15 -24.44 -6.61
N ARG A 65 -9.40 -23.24 -7.13
CA ARG A 65 -9.80 -23.05 -8.54
C ARG A 65 -8.60 -23.21 -9.46
N LEU A 66 -7.50 -22.51 -9.16
CA LEU A 66 -6.24 -22.58 -9.91
C LEU A 66 -5.66 -24.00 -9.92
N ASP A 67 -5.58 -24.67 -8.77
CA ASP A 67 -5.12 -26.06 -8.66
C ASP A 67 -5.93 -27.02 -9.55
N ARG A 68 -7.25 -26.82 -9.61
CA ARG A 68 -8.15 -27.61 -10.46
C ARG A 68 -7.98 -27.29 -11.94
N GLU A 69 -7.78 -26.02 -12.29
CA GLU A 69 -7.59 -25.57 -13.66
C GLU A 69 -6.27 -26.07 -14.25
N ARG A 70 -5.18 -26.03 -13.46
CA ARG A 70 -3.90 -26.67 -13.80
C ARG A 70 -4.05 -28.18 -14.03
N GLN A 71 -4.77 -28.88 -13.15
CA GLN A 71 -4.98 -30.33 -13.27
C GLN A 71 -5.87 -30.73 -14.46
N ALA A 72 -6.76 -29.84 -14.93
CA ALA A 72 -7.62 -30.10 -16.07
C ALA A 72 -6.92 -29.95 -17.44
N ARG A 73 -5.65 -29.51 -17.47
CA ARG A 73 -4.91 -29.17 -18.69
C ARG A 73 -3.62 -30.02 -18.81
N PRO A 74 -3.64 -31.16 -19.52
CA PRO A 74 -2.43 -31.95 -19.72
C PRO A 74 -1.50 -31.23 -20.69
N GLY A 75 -0.35 -30.73 -20.21
CA GLY A 75 0.70 -30.20 -21.07
C GLY A 75 0.75 -28.67 -21.22
N HIS A 76 0.60 -27.91 -20.13
CA HIS A 76 1.38 -26.68 -19.99
C HIS A 76 1.71 -26.44 -18.52
N ALA A 77 2.99 -26.54 -18.17
CA ALA A 77 3.49 -26.10 -16.88
C ALA A 77 3.69 -24.58 -16.95
N ASP A 78 2.74 -23.83 -16.41
CA ASP A 78 3.06 -22.54 -15.79
C ASP A 78 2.17 -22.27 -14.57
N ASP A 79 2.73 -21.57 -13.59
CA ASP A 79 2.38 -21.69 -12.17
C ASP A 79 1.97 -20.34 -11.55
N GLN A 80 0.71 -19.94 -11.70
CA GLN A 80 0.07 -18.87 -10.90
C GLN A 80 -0.93 -19.53 -9.91
N THR A 81 -0.96 -19.27 -8.59
CA THR A 81 -0.76 -17.99 -7.88
C THR A 81 -0.49 -18.25 -6.38
N LEU A 82 0.25 -17.38 -5.66
CA LEU A 82 0.03 -17.13 -4.22
C LEU A 82 0.43 -15.72 -3.74
N GLU A 83 -0.49 -15.06 -3.03
CA GLU A 83 -0.29 -13.71 -2.47
C GLU A 83 0.49 -13.72 -1.12
N ILE A 84 1.29 -12.73 -0.66
CA ILE A 84 1.61 -11.34 -1.08
C ILE A 84 1.31 -11.08 -2.55
N GLU A 85 0.34 -10.19 -2.84
CA GLU A 85 -0.26 -10.02 -4.18
C GLU A 85 0.85 -10.02 -5.22
N PRO A 86 0.97 -11.08 -6.05
CA PRO A 86 2.08 -11.17 -6.96
C PRO A 86 1.85 -10.04 -7.94
N LEU A 87 2.71 -9.02 -7.87
CA LEU A 87 2.85 -8.08 -8.98
C LEU A 87 2.91 -8.97 -10.21
N GLU A 88 1.92 -8.84 -11.10
CA GLU A 88 1.78 -9.76 -12.24
C GLU A 88 3.14 -9.98 -12.91
N ASP A 89 3.35 -11.09 -13.59
CA ASP A 89 4.61 -11.33 -14.31
C ASP A 89 4.87 -10.17 -15.33
N GLY A 90 3.79 -9.52 -15.77
CA GLY A 90 3.78 -8.24 -16.48
C GLY A 90 3.94 -6.97 -15.61
N GLU A 91 3.57 -6.91 -14.33
CA GLU A 91 3.74 -5.73 -13.47
C GLU A 91 5.19 -5.39 -13.14
N PHE A 92 6.11 -6.35 -12.97
CA PHE A 92 7.54 -5.98 -12.88
C PHE A 92 8.00 -5.28 -14.18
N GLY A 93 7.53 -5.77 -15.32
CA GLY A 93 7.70 -5.12 -16.62
C GLY A 93 6.98 -3.76 -16.72
N ARG A 94 5.76 -3.63 -16.17
CA ARG A 94 4.97 -2.38 -16.18
C ARG A 94 5.51 -1.35 -15.20
N ILE A 95 6.13 -1.76 -14.09
CA ILE A 95 6.83 -0.89 -13.14
C ILE A 95 8.12 -0.39 -13.80
N GLY A 96 8.92 -1.29 -14.41
CA GLY A 96 10.06 -0.89 -15.22
C GLY A 96 9.66 0.09 -16.33
N LEU A 97 8.63 -0.25 -17.12
CA LEU A 97 8.09 0.60 -18.18
C LEU A 97 7.54 1.94 -17.63
N ALA A 98 6.83 1.94 -16.50
CA ALA A 98 6.31 3.16 -15.87
C ALA A 98 7.45 4.05 -15.34
N LEU A 99 8.53 3.48 -14.82
CA LEU A 99 9.74 4.22 -14.42
C LEU A 99 10.45 4.82 -15.64
N TRP A 100 10.55 4.07 -16.76
CA TRP A 100 11.08 4.58 -18.03
C TRP A 100 10.21 5.71 -18.61
N LEU A 101 8.88 5.53 -18.67
CA LEU A 101 7.93 6.54 -19.14
C LEU A 101 7.93 7.79 -18.25
N SER A 102 7.95 7.62 -16.93
CA SER A 102 8.04 8.73 -15.97
C SER A 102 9.37 9.46 -16.09
N GLY A 103 10.49 8.74 -16.15
CA GLY A 103 11.82 9.31 -16.36
C GLY A 103 11.92 10.09 -17.67
N GLY A 104 11.35 9.56 -18.76
CA GLY A 104 11.23 10.26 -20.04
C GLY A 104 10.40 11.55 -19.95
N LEU A 105 9.23 11.49 -19.31
CA LEU A 105 8.36 12.66 -19.11
C LEU A 105 9.04 13.75 -18.26
N PHE A 106 9.65 13.38 -17.13
CA PHE A 106 10.38 14.32 -16.28
C PHE A 106 11.61 14.90 -17.00
N GLY A 107 12.31 14.09 -17.82
CA GLY A 107 13.43 14.55 -18.65
C GLY A 107 13.01 15.55 -19.73
N LEU A 108 11.90 15.30 -20.43
CA LEU A 108 11.32 16.24 -21.40
C LEU A 108 10.86 17.54 -20.73
N MET A 109 10.26 17.47 -19.54
CA MET A 109 9.88 18.65 -18.76
C MET A 109 11.11 19.45 -18.31
N ALA A 110 12.16 18.79 -17.83
CA ALA A 110 13.42 19.44 -17.47
C ALA A 110 14.07 20.13 -18.68
N LEU A 111 14.03 19.50 -19.85
CA LEU A 111 14.53 20.08 -21.10
C LEU A 111 13.69 21.29 -21.54
N ALA A 112 12.36 21.24 -21.41
CA ALA A 112 11.48 22.39 -21.67
C ALA A 112 11.80 23.57 -20.74
N HIS A 113 12.07 23.32 -19.45
CA HIS A 113 12.54 24.36 -18.52
C HIS A 113 13.92 24.92 -18.88
N ALA A 114 14.85 24.09 -19.38
CA ALA A 114 16.17 24.52 -19.85
C ALA A 114 16.08 25.37 -21.13
N ILE A 115 15.26 24.96 -22.10
CA ILE A 115 14.97 25.74 -23.32
C ILE A 115 14.33 27.09 -22.94
N ARG A 116 13.34 27.09 -22.04
CA ARG A 116 12.72 28.30 -21.49
C ARG A 116 13.75 29.24 -20.84
N TRP A 117 14.72 28.69 -20.10
CA TRP A 117 15.79 29.46 -19.46
C TRP A 117 16.71 30.14 -20.50
N ILE A 118 17.14 29.39 -21.53
CA ILE A 118 18.06 29.87 -22.56
C ILE A 118 17.38 30.86 -23.52
N ALA A 119 16.14 30.58 -23.92
CA ALA A 119 15.37 31.41 -24.86
C ALA A 119 14.68 32.62 -24.19
N GLY A 120 14.70 32.72 -22.85
CA GLY A 120 14.06 33.81 -22.12
C GLY A 120 12.53 33.87 -22.24
N TRP A 121 11.87 32.79 -22.67
CA TRP A 121 10.42 32.79 -22.94
C TRP A 121 9.62 32.95 -21.64
N GLU A 122 8.92 34.07 -21.50
CA GLU A 122 7.99 34.32 -20.40
C GLU A 122 6.71 33.49 -20.54
N LEU A 123 6.42 32.65 -19.54
CA LEU A 123 5.21 31.84 -19.45
C LEU A 123 4.28 32.50 -18.44
N SER A 124 3.09 32.90 -18.88
CA SER A 124 2.05 33.42 -17.99
C SER A 124 0.92 32.40 -17.81
N ILE A 125 0.46 32.23 -16.57
CA ILE A 125 -0.67 31.36 -16.23
C ILE A 125 -1.64 32.21 -15.41
N ALA A 126 -2.88 32.35 -15.90
CA ALA A 126 -3.91 33.20 -15.29
C ALA A 126 -3.44 34.65 -14.98
N GLY A 127 -2.58 35.22 -15.85
CA GLY A 127 -2.02 36.57 -15.69
C GLY A 127 -0.79 36.66 -14.77
N TRP A 128 -0.42 35.60 -14.05
CA TRP A 128 0.84 35.54 -13.31
C TRP A 128 2.00 35.14 -14.22
N LEU A 129 3.00 36.01 -14.34
CA LEU A 129 4.27 35.68 -15.00
C LEU A 129 5.06 34.72 -14.11
N VAL A 130 5.35 33.52 -14.60
CA VAL A 130 6.24 32.59 -13.91
C VAL A 130 7.67 33.15 -14.01
N PRO A 131 8.37 33.42 -12.89
CA PRO A 131 9.71 33.99 -12.94
C PRO A 131 10.71 33.05 -13.60
N ILE A 132 11.73 33.60 -14.27
CA ILE A 132 12.78 32.78 -14.91
C ILE A 132 13.53 31.97 -13.84
N TRP A 133 13.85 32.56 -12.68
CA TRP A 133 14.55 31.89 -11.57
C TRP A 133 13.90 30.57 -11.11
N ALA A 134 12.57 30.42 -11.26
CA ALA A 134 11.88 29.17 -10.92
C ALA A 134 12.37 27.99 -11.78
N SER A 135 12.74 28.22 -13.04
CA SER A 135 13.33 27.19 -13.90
C SER A 135 14.71 26.73 -13.40
N ALA A 136 15.54 27.58 -12.77
CA ALA A 136 16.83 27.16 -12.22
C ALA A 136 16.71 26.18 -11.04
N ILE A 137 15.57 26.18 -10.34
CA ILE A 137 15.26 25.20 -9.30
C ILE A 137 14.58 23.96 -9.92
N ALA A 138 13.70 24.16 -10.90
CA ALA A 138 12.99 23.06 -11.57
C ALA A 138 13.94 22.14 -12.36
N ILE A 139 14.93 22.68 -13.08
CA ILE A 139 15.88 21.90 -13.90
C ILE A 139 16.63 20.82 -13.08
N PRO A 140 17.35 21.14 -11.99
CA PRO A 140 18.07 20.14 -11.22
C PRO A 140 17.13 19.15 -10.50
N LEU A 141 15.95 19.59 -10.04
CA LEU A 141 14.97 18.70 -9.40
C LEU A 141 14.38 17.69 -10.39
N LEU A 142 13.83 18.18 -11.51
CA LEU A 142 13.20 17.34 -12.54
C LEU A 142 14.23 16.47 -13.26
N GLY A 143 15.40 17.03 -13.59
CA GLY A 143 16.49 16.31 -14.24
C GLY A 143 17.12 15.25 -13.34
N GLY A 144 17.35 15.59 -12.06
CA GLY A 144 17.84 14.63 -11.06
C GLY A 144 16.86 13.49 -10.81
N LEU A 145 15.56 13.80 -10.70
CA LEU A 145 14.50 12.79 -10.58
C LEU A 145 14.41 11.91 -11.83
N ALA A 146 14.46 12.49 -13.04
CA ALA A 146 14.45 11.75 -14.30
C ALA A 146 15.62 10.76 -14.40
N LEU A 147 16.84 11.22 -14.09
CA LEU A 147 18.04 10.38 -14.03
C LEU A 147 17.89 9.26 -13.00
N TRP A 148 17.42 9.57 -11.79
CA TRP A 148 17.22 8.57 -10.75
C TRP A 148 16.18 7.51 -11.13
N LEU A 149 15.06 7.90 -11.77
CA LEU A 149 14.03 6.97 -12.26
C LEU A 149 14.58 6.05 -13.37
N VAL A 150 15.32 6.59 -14.33
CA VAL A 150 15.94 5.79 -15.42
C VAL A 150 17.01 4.85 -14.87
N LEU A 151 17.85 5.30 -13.95
CA LEU A 151 18.86 4.46 -13.29
C LEU A 151 18.22 3.37 -12.42
N SER A 152 17.10 3.68 -11.76
CA SER A 152 16.33 2.71 -10.97
C SER A 152 15.70 1.66 -11.88
N ALA A 153 15.08 2.07 -12.99
CA ALA A 153 14.53 1.14 -13.98
C ALA A 153 15.61 0.18 -14.53
N ARG A 154 16.80 0.71 -14.85
CA ARG A 154 17.96 -0.08 -15.31
C ARG A 154 18.58 -1.02 -14.26
N ARG A 155 18.21 -0.87 -12.99
CA ARG A 155 18.62 -1.78 -11.90
C ARG A 155 17.61 -2.91 -11.67
N MET A 156 16.41 -2.78 -12.26
CA MET A 156 15.29 -3.72 -12.13
C MET A 156 15.07 -4.56 -13.41
N SER A 157 15.68 -4.14 -14.53
CA SER A 157 15.81 -4.88 -15.80
C SER A 157 17.09 -5.70 -15.87
#